data_AF-A0A812USS1-F1
#
_entry.id   AF-A0A812USS1-F1
#
_cell.length_a   1.000
_cell.length_b   1.000
_cell.length_c   1.000
_cell.angle_alpha   90.00
_cell.angle_beta   90.00
_cell.angle_gamma   90.00
#
_symmetry.space_group_name_H-M   'P 1'
#
loop_
_entity.id
_entity.type
_entity.pdbx_description
1 polymer ?
#
loop_
_entity_poly.entity_id
_entity_poly.type
_entity_poly.pdbx_seq_one_letter_code
_entity_poly.pdbx_strand_id
1 'polypeptide(L)'
;MKTIYLTAPLELGPWFQHISTFFVRPLDEEYIDLSAEVALLSRNVKIQGDPTSELDQWGGHTQVAFGGIYRIENAEFYRMGQTGEMSRYPIHFHITQDYGQFCYAKYNSIHHSFQRAQISETLPPPPGNAAGSSFSEAVAEVQLGKAVAVHSTNYVLVKGNVAFDIIGHMLLSWHVVAMSC
;
A
#
# COMPACT_ATOMS: atom_id res chain seq x y z
N MET A 1 4.63 14.31 9.82
CA MET A 1 5.20 13.21 10.65
C MET A 1 4.84 13.50 12.10
N LYS A 2 4.10 12.62 12.76
CA LYS A 2 3.75 12.75 14.18
C LYS A 2 4.56 11.69 14.93
N THR A 3 5.51 12.12 15.73
CA THR A 3 6.27 11.22 16.61
C THR A 3 5.35 10.80 17.75
N ILE A 4 5.14 9.48 17.89
CA ILE A 4 4.38 8.91 19.00
C ILE A 4 5.39 8.25 19.92
N TYR A 5 5.39 8.65 21.19
CA TYR A 5 6.20 7.99 22.21
C TYR A 5 5.39 6.84 22.79
N LEU A 6 5.83 5.61 22.56
CA LEU A 6 5.29 4.45 23.26
C LEU A 6 5.74 4.57 24.73
N THR A 7 4.79 4.73 25.64
CA THR A 7 5.08 4.88 27.09
C THR A 7 5.35 3.54 27.79
N ALA A 8 5.17 2.44 27.06
CA ALA A 8 5.47 1.09 27.49
C ALA A 8 6.19 0.36 26.34
N PRO A 9 7.14 -0.56 26.64
CA PRO A 9 7.72 -1.41 25.62
C PRO A 9 6.61 -2.23 24.93
N LEU A 10 6.78 -2.53 23.64
CA LEU A 10 5.99 -3.58 23.00
C LEU A 10 6.12 -4.85 23.86
N GLU A 11 5.00 -5.45 24.28
CA GLU A 11 4.99 -6.68 25.07
C GLU A 11 5.52 -7.86 24.24
N LEU A 12 6.84 -7.90 24.07
CA LEU A 12 7.57 -8.98 23.44
C LEU A 12 8.11 -9.93 24.52
N GLY A 13 7.28 -10.31 25.50
CA GLY A 13 7.64 -11.30 26.53
C GLY A 13 8.99 -11.08 27.25
N PRO A 14 9.48 -12.07 28.01
CA PRO A 14 10.75 -11.96 28.74
C PRO A 14 12.01 -12.08 27.87
N TRP A 15 11.86 -12.20 26.54
CA TRP A 15 12.94 -12.56 25.62
C TRP A 15 13.53 -11.38 24.85
N PHE A 16 12.90 -10.21 24.92
CA PHE A 16 13.29 -9.03 24.18
C PHE A 16 13.61 -7.88 25.15
N GLN A 17 14.90 -7.77 25.49
CA GLN A 17 15.42 -6.66 26.27
C GLN A 17 15.75 -5.50 25.32
N HIS A 18 15.17 -4.32 25.55
CA HIS A 18 15.57 -3.10 24.84
C HIS A 18 16.97 -2.68 25.30
N ILE A 19 17.93 -2.65 24.37
CA ILE A 19 19.35 -2.40 24.69
C ILE A 19 19.72 -0.93 24.50
N SER A 20 19.32 -0.31 23.38
CA SER A 20 19.44 1.14 23.14
C SER A 20 18.61 1.57 21.93
N THR A 21 18.36 2.89 21.82
CA THR A 21 17.76 3.52 20.63
C THR A 21 18.81 4.00 19.62
N PHE A 22 20.09 3.86 19.94
CA PHE A 22 21.20 4.30 19.10
C PHE A 22 22.46 3.48 19.37
N PHE A 23 23.35 3.38 18.39
CA PHE A 23 24.66 2.76 18.52
C PHE A 23 25.72 3.75 18.05
N VAL A 24 26.73 4.01 18.90
CA VAL A 24 27.90 4.78 18.50
C VAL A 24 28.98 3.78 18.10
N ARG A 25 29.36 3.79 16.83
CA ARG A 25 30.36 2.87 16.33
C ARG A 25 31.73 3.22 16.93
N PRO A 26 32.44 2.30 17.61
CA PRO A 26 33.68 2.64 18.33
C PRO A 26 34.86 3.07 17.45
N LEU A 27 34.81 2.80 16.14
CA LEU A 27 35.93 3.04 15.23
C LEU A 27 35.98 4.48 14.70
N ASP A 28 34.82 5.08 14.45
CA ASP A 28 34.65 6.38 13.79
C ASP A 28 33.70 7.30 14.56
N GLU A 29 33.23 6.88 15.73
CA GLU A 29 32.26 7.58 16.57
C GLU A 29 30.96 7.92 15.83
N GLU A 30 30.62 7.17 14.78
CA GLU A 30 29.42 7.41 14.00
C GLU A 30 28.17 7.07 14.82
N TYR A 31 27.24 8.02 14.88
CA TYR A 31 25.93 7.83 15.48
C TYR A 31 25.00 7.10 14.51
N ILE A 32 24.56 5.91 14.90
CA ILE A 32 23.57 5.11 14.17
C ILE A 32 22.26 5.11 14.97
N ASP A 33 21.20 5.66 14.38
CA ASP A 33 19.86 5.55 14.95
C ASP A 33 19.35 4.11 14.77
N LEU A 34 18.92 3.49 15.87
CA LEU A 34 18.34 2.14 15.90
C LEU A 34 16.82 2.16 16.03
N SER A 35 16.21 3.34 16.02
CA SER A 35 14.76 3.50 16.05
C SER A 35 14.14 2.80 14.83
N ALA A 36 13.16 1.92 15.08
CA ALA A 36 12.41 1.28 14.00
C ALA A 36 11.23 2.16 13.58
N GLU A 37 11.00 2.27 12.27
CA GLU A 37 9.74 2.82 11.77
C GLU A 37 8.60 1.83 12.04
N VAL A 38 7.56 2.31 12.74
CA VAL A 38 6.36 1.52 13.01
C VAL A 38 5.20 2.10 12.22
N ALA A 39 4.64 1.27 11.33
CA ALA A 39 3.48 1.64 10.57
C ALA A 39 2.19 1.47 11.39
N LEU A 40 1.32 2.48 11.39
CA LEU A 40 0.00 2.37 12.00
C LEU A 40 -0.98 1.73 11.01
N LEU A 41 -1.46 0.53 11.32
CA LEU A 41 -2.40 -0.21 10.46
C LEU A 41 -3.85 0.24 10.63
N SER A 42 -4.24 0.70 11.80
CA SER A 42 -5.63 1.05 12.05
C SER A 42 -5.99 2.45 11.54
N ARG A 43 -7.23 2.60 11.06
CA ARG A 43 -7.82 3.91 10.73
C ARG A 43 -9.26 4.00 11.28
N ASN A 44 -9.75 5.23 11.38
CA ASN A 44 -11.13 5.47 11.86
C ASN A 44 -12.20 5.02 10.85
N VAL A 45 -11.86 5.02 9.55
CA VAL A 45 -12.72 4.53 8.48
C VAL A 45 -12.17 3.21 7.99
N LYS A 46 -12.92 2.14 8.25
CA LYS A 46 -12.57 0.77 7.87
C LYS A 46 -13.52 0.25 6.80
N ILE A 47 -12.97 -0.13 5.66
CA ILE A 47 -13.63 -0.83 4.56
C ILE A 47 -13.21 -2.29 4.66
N GLN A 48 -14.15 -3.20 4.89
CA GLN A 48 -13.81 -4.60 5.13
C GLN A 48 -14.70 -5.59 4.40
N GLY A 49 -14.10 -6.73 4.04
CA GLY A 49 -14.82 -7.93 3.60
C GLY A 49 -15.47 -8.69 4.77
N ASP A 50 -16.18 -9.75 4.42
CA ASP A 50 -16.86 -10.60 5.40
C ASP A 50 -15.85 -11.42 6.24
N PRO A 51 -16.17 -11.78 7.49
CA PRO A 51 -15.35 -12.73 8.24
C PRO A 51 -15.13 -14.08 7.55
N THR A 52 -16.08 -14.56 6.74
CA THR A 52 -15.92 -15.82 6.00
C THR A 52 -14.86 -15.75 4.91
N SER A 53 -14.48 -14.54 4.47
CA SER A 53 -13.43 -14.34 3.46
C SER A 53 -12.07 -14.92 3.87
N GLU A 54 -11.83 -15.15 5.16
CA GLU A 54 -10.60 -15.82 5.64
C GLU A 54 -10.54 -17.31 5.27
N LEU A 55 -11.69 -17.94 4.98
CA LEU A 55 -11.78 -19.36 4.64
C LEU A 55 -11.46 -19.63 3.17
N ASP A 56 -11.92 -18.75 2.29
CA ASP A 56 -11.89 -18.92 0.84
C ASP A 56 -11.09 -17.83 0.12
N GLN A 57 -10.54 -16.86 0.88
CA GLN A 57 -9.79 -15.72 0.35
C GLN A 57 -10.61 -14.85 -0.61
N TRP A 58 -11.92 -14.77 -0.36
CA TRP A 58 -12.87 -14.02 -1.17
C TRP A 58 -13.37 -12.78 -0.44
N GLY A 59 -12.54 -11.74 -0.44
CA GLY A 59 -12.80 -10.47 0.22
C GLY A 59 -13.63 -9.48 -0.58
N GLY A 60 -13.85 -8.30 0.03
CA GLY A 60 -14.40 -7.14 -0.67
C GLY A 60 -13.38 -6.55 -1.64
N HIS A 61 -13.84 -5.79 -2.65
CA HIS A 61 -12.93 -5.07 -3.54
C HIS A 61 -13.52 -3.70 -3.90
N THR A 62 -12.68 -2.75 -4.30
CA THR A 62 -13.15 -1.45 -4.84
C THR A 62 -12.57 -1.23 -6.21
N GLN A 63 -13.36 -0.61 -7.08
CA GLN A 63 -12.95 -0.29 -8.44
C GLN A 63 -13.59 1.01 -8.86
N VAL A 64 -12.80 1.85 -9.53
CA VAL A 64 -13.33 2.91 -10.38
C VAL A 64 -13.00 2.58 -11.82
N ALA A 65 -13.97 2.79 -12.71
CA ALA A 65 -13.84 2.44 -14.11
C ALA A 65 -14.28 3.59 -15.03
N PHE A 66 -13.75 3.59 -16.25
CA PHE A 66 -14.28 4.36 -17.39
C PHE A 66 -14.43 5.87 -17.13
N GLY A 67 -13.33 6.53 -16.74
CA GLY A 67 -13.31 7.97 -16.50
C GLY A 67 -13.86 8.42 -15.14
N GLY A 68 -14.14 7.48 -14.23
CA GLY A 68 -14.51 7.83 -12.86
C GLY A 68 -13.33 8.42 -12.06
N ILE A 69 -13.65 9.31 -11.13
CA ILE A 69 -12.68 9.90 -10.19
C ILE A 69 -12.75 9.12 -8.87
N TYR A 70 -11.61 8.60 -8.41
CA TYR A 70 -11.51 7.89 -7.14
C TYR A 70 -10.39 8.45 -6.27
N ARG A 71 -10.81 8.97 -5.12
CA ARG A 71 -9.97 9.63 -4.13
C ARG A 71 -10.21 8.95 -2.80
N ILE A 72 -9.19 8.30 -2.27
CA ILE A 72 -9.28 7.60 -1.00
C ILE A 72 -8.06 7.94 -0.15
N GLU A 73 -8.33 8.43 1.06
CA GLU A 73 -7.29 8.76 2.01
C GLU A 73 -7.66 8.41 3.44
N ASN A 74 -6.63 8.13 4.25
CA ASN A 74 -6.77 7.79 5.67
C ASN A 74 -7.76 6.65 5.95
N ALA A 75 -7.93 5.71 5.01
CA ALA A 75 -8.83 4.55 5.14
C ALA A 75 -8.05 3.25 5.42
N GLU A 76 -8.65 2.37 6.21
CA GLU A 76 -8.19 1.00 6.46
C GLU A 76 -8.97 0.03 5.57
N PHE A 77 -8.25 -0.85 4.88
CA PHE A 77 -8.80 -1.94 4.08
C PHE A 77 -8.41 -3.26 4.73
N TYR A 78 -9.41 -4.07 5.09
CA TYR A 78 -9.23 -5.33 5.82
C TYR A 78 -10.02 -6.47 5.19
N ARG A 79 -9.40 -7.64 4.97
CA ARG A 79 -10.06 -8.78 4.29
C ARG A 79 -10.58 -8.39 2.90
N MET A 80 -9.70 -7.77 2.12
CA MET A 80 -10.02 -7.24 0.80
C MET A 80 -9.24 -7.98 -0.28
N GLY A 81 -9.69 -7.88 -1.53
CA GLY A 81 -9.17 -8.64 -2.66
C GLY A 81 -9.79 -10.02 -2.78
N GLN A 82 -9.75 -10.59 -3.98
CA GLN A 82 -10.23 -11.95 -4.25
C GLN A 82 -9.10 -12.75 -4.91
N THR A 83 -8.70 -13.85 -4.28
CA THR A 83 -7.63 -14.71 -4.80
C THR A 83 -8.04 -15.29 -6.16
N GLY A 84 -7.11 -15.33 -7.11
CA GLY A 84 -7.34 -15.90 -8.45
C GLY A 84 -8.14 -15.02 -9.41
N GLU A 85 -8.89 -14.03 -8.91
CA GLU A 85 -9.72 -13.16 -9.73
C GLU A 85 -8.99 -11.89 -10.16
N MET A 86 -8.91 -11.68 -11.47
CA MET A 86 -8.35 -10.45 -12.04
C MET A 86 -9.28 -9.26 -11.76
N SER A 87 -8.74 -8.06 -11.59
CA SER A 87 -9.53 -6.82 -11.38
C SER A 87 -10.23 -6.71 -10.01
N ARG A 88 -9.98 -7.63 -9.08
CA ARG A 88 -10.60 -7.69 -7.74
C ARG A 88 -9.57 -7.38 -6.65
N TYR A 89 -9.27 -6.09 -6.51
CA TYR A 89 -8.24 -5.57 -5.61
C TYR A 89 -8.86 -4.64 -4.55
N PRO A 90 -8.21 -4.47 -3.38
CA PRO A 90 -8.67 -3.51 -2.36
C PRO A 90 -8.84 -2.11 -2.94
N ILE A 91 -7.88 -1.62 -3.73
CA ILE A 91 -7.96 -0.36 -4.49
C ILE A 91 -7.61 -0.62 -5.96
N HIS A 92 -8.58 -0.39 -6.84
CA HIS A 92 -8.40 -0.57 -8.29
C HIS A 92 -8.80 0.67 -9.10
N PHE A 93 -7.84 1.26 -9.80
CA PHE A 93 -8.08 2.25 -10.87
C PHE A 93 -8.07 1.55 -12.23
N HIS A 94 -9.22 1.42 -12.87
CA HIS A 94 -9.37 0.74 -14.16
C HIS A 94 -9.76 1.72 -15.27
N ILE A 95 -8.87 1.98 -16.23
CA ILE A 95 -9.17 2.84 -17.39
C ILE A 95 -9.74 4.20 -16.94
N THR A 96 -8.98 4.93 -16.11
CA THR A 96 -9.39 6.25 -15.61
C THR A 96 -9.30 7.34 -16.68
N GLN A 97 -8.65 7.09 -17.82
CA GLN A 97 -8.45 8.06 -18.90
C GLN A 97 -7.85 9.38 -18.36
N ASP A 98 -8.15 10.51 -18.98
CA ASP A 98 -7.65 11.84 -18.59
C ASP A 98 -8.04 12.25 -17.15
N TYR A 99 -8.94 11.50 -16.51
CA TYR A 99 -9.33 11.72 -15.11
C TYR A 99 -8.35 11.10 -14.10
N GLY A 100 -7.38 10.30 -14.57
CA GLY A 100 -6.35 9.68 -13.72
C GLY A 100 -5.61 10.69 -12.83
N GLN A 101 -5.31 11.88 -13.34
CA GLN A 101 -4.66 12.98 -12.61
C GLN A 101 -5.46 13.49 -11.41
N PHE A 102 -6.76 13.17 -11.35
CA PHE A 102 -7.64 13.53 -10.26
C PHE A 102 -7.82 12.39 -9.24
N CYS A 103 -7.27 11.20 -9.53
CA CYS A 103 -7.37 10.03 -8.68
C CYS A 103 -6.15 9.91 -7.75
N TYR A 104 -6.41 9.56 -6.49
CA TYR A 104 -5.34 9.31 -5.53
C TYR A 104 -5.74 8.28 -4.48
N ALA A 105 -4.74 7.54 -3.99
CA ALA A 105 -4.81 6.71 -2.80
C ALA A 105 -3.66 7.11 -1.87
N LYS A 106 -3.98 7.77 -0.74
CA LYS A 106 -2.98 8.34 0.18
C LYS A 106 -3.17 7.92 1.63
N TYR A 107 -2.11 7.67 2.39
CA TYR A 107 -2.18 7.40 3.83
C TYR A 107 -3.10 6.22 4.25
N ASN A 108 -3.44 5.37 3.29
CA ASN A 108 -4.30 4.22 3.51
C ASN A 108 -3.50 3.09 4.14
N SER A 109 -4.17 2.28 4.94
CA SER A 109 -3.65 1.01 5.43
C SER A 109 -4.40 -0.12 4.74
N ILE A 110 -3.67 -1.10 4.21
CA ILE A 110 -4.25 -2.30 3.59
C ILE A 110 -3.58 -3.48 4.28
N HIS A 111 -4.36 -4.35 4.93
CA HIS A 111 -3.81 -5.54 5.56
C HIS A 111 -4.79 -6.70 5.52
N HIS A 112 -4.26 -7.93 5.61
CA HIS A 112 -5.02 -9.15 5.31
C HIS A 112 -5.69 -9.05 3.93
N SER A 113 -4.87 -8.68 2.93
CA SER A 113 -5.31 -8.61 1.55
C SER A 113 -5.06 -9.95 0.85
N PHE A 114 -6.10 -10.51 0.25
CA PHE A 114 -6.09 -11.79 -0.47
C PHE A 114 -5.60 -11.66 -1.92
N GLN A 115 -5.34 -10.44 -2.36
CA GLN A 115 -4.85 -10.15 -3.70
C GLN A 115 -3.96 -8.89 -3.66
N ARG A 116 -3.35 -8.52 -4.80
CA ARG A 116 -2.58 -7.27 -4.94
C ARG A 116 -3.32 -6.08 -4.32
N ALA A 117 -2.64 -5.24 -3.53
CA ALA A 117 -3.29 -4.22 -2.72
C ALA A 117 -3.75 -3.00 -3.54
N GLN A 118 -2.89 -2.51 -4.43
CA GLN A 118 -3.17 -1.31 -5.23
C GLN A 118 -2.84 -1.56 -6.69
N ILE A 119 -3.80 -1.30 -7.58
CA ILE A 119 -3.63 -1.46 -9.02
C ILE A 119 -4.07 -0.21 -9.78
N SER A 120 -3.25 0.22 -10.73
CA SER A 120 -3.65 1.15 -11.79
C SER A 120 -3.41 0.49 -13.14
N GLU A 121 -4.46 0.36 -13.95
CA GLU A 121 -4.36 -0.23 -15.28
C GLU A 121 -5.15 0.53 -16.36
N THR A 122 -4.62 0.54 -17.58
CA THR A 122 -5.35 0.96 -18.79
C THR A 122 -5.16 -0.01 -19.96
N LEU A 123 -6.23 -0.39 -20.65
CA LEU A 123 -6.21 -1.26 -21.84
C LEU A 123 -7.31 -0.85 -22.84
N PRO A 124 -7.11 -0.98 -24.18
CA PRO A 124 -5.93 -0.61 -24.98
C PRO A 124 -5.85 0.94 -25.13
N PRO A 125 -4.77 1.57 -25.64
CA PRO A 125 -4.65 3.03 -25.57
C PRO A 125 -5.77 3.71 -26.35
N PRO A 126 -6.67 4.47 -25.70
CA PRO A 126 -7.37 5.53 -26.40
C PRO A 126 -6.33 6.59 -26.78
N PRO A 127 -6.53 7.39 -27.83
CA PRO A 127 -5.81 8.65 -27.98
C PRO A 127 -6.22 9.57 -26.81
N GLY A 128 -5.56 9.42 -25.66
CA GLY A 128 -5.92 10.08 -24.41
C GLY A 128 -5.08 9.51 -23.27
N ASN A 129 -4.24 10.35 -22.69
CA ASN A 129 -3.27 9.95 -21.69
C ASN A 129 -3.99 9.68 -20.37
N ALA A 130 -4.04 8.44 -19.91
CA ALA A 130 -4.40 8.13 -18.54
C ALA A 130 -3.28 8.50 -17.55
N ALA A 131 -2.84 9.75 -17.59
CA ALA A 131 -1.70 10.26 -16.84
C ALA A 131 -2.12 10.70 -15.43
N GLY A 132 -1.27 10.44 -14.43
CA GLY A 132 -1.22 11.28 -13.22
C GLY A 132 -1.86 10.74 -11.94
N SER A 133 -2.31 9.48 -11.89
CA SER A 133 -2.79 8.92 -10.62
C SER A 133 -1.65 8.80 -9.58
N SER A 134 -1.97 8.86 -8.30
CA SER A 134 -0.94 8.78 -7.24
C SER A 134 -1.26 7.76 -6.15
N PHE A 135 -0.25 6.97 -5.78
CA PHE A 135 -0.21 6.11 -4.59
C PHE A 135 0.86 6.64 -3.63
N SER A 136 0.47 7.28 -2.52
CA SER A 136 1.46 7.84 -1.59
C SER A 136 1.21 7.54 -0.12
N GLU A 137 2.30 7.33 0.62
CA GLU A 137 2.30 7.20 2.08
C GLU A 137 1.37 6.10 2.61
N ALA A 138 1.09 5.09 1.78
CA ALA A 138 0.26 3.95 2.13
C ALA A 138 1.09 2.85 2.78
N VAL A 139 0.46 2.12 3.68
CA VAL A 139 1.02 0.93 4.32
C VAL A 139 0.25 -0.27 3.79
N ALA A 140 0.96 -1.27 3.25
CA ALA A 140 0.34 -2.45 2.66
C ALA A 140 0.97 -3.75 3.16
N GLU A 141 0.14 -4.62 3.73
CA GLU A 141 0.40 -6.02 3.99
C GLU A 141 -0.44 -6.85 3.02
N VAL A 142 0.22 -7.69 2.24
CA VAL A 142 -0.42 -8.45 1.16
C VAL A 142 -0.08 -9.91 1.32
N GLN A 143 -1.08 -10.70 1.75
CA GLN A 143 -0.89 -12.14 1.95
C GLN A 143 -0.55 -12.85 0.64
N LEU A 144 -1.08 -12.38 -0.50
CA LEU A 144 -0.80 -12.94 -1.82
C LEU A 144 -0.66 -11.84 -2.89
N GLY A 145 0.53 -11.70 -3.46
CA GLY A 145 0.77 -10.87 -4.64
C GLY A 145 1.65 -9.65 -4.41
N LYS A 146 1.17 -8.47 -4.84
CA LYS A 146 1.97 -7.24 -4.88
C LYS A 146 1.34 -6.13 -4.07
N ALA A 147 2.14 -5.31 -3.41
CA ALA A 147 1.60 -4.13 -2.72
C ALA A 147 1.08 -3.10 -3.73
N VAL A 148 1.88 -2.74 -4.73
CA VAL A 148 1.48 -1.83 -5.82
C VAL A 148 1.79 -2.45 -7.17
N ALA A 149 0.85 -2.41 -8.11
CA ALA A 149 1.15 -2.68 -9.51
C ALA A 149 0.57 -1.63 -10.46
N VAL A 150 1.38 -1.27 -11.45
CA VAL A 150 1.04 -0.28 -12.49
C VAL A 150 1.18 -0.94 -13.85
N HIS A 151 0.11 -0.88 -14.64
CA HIS A 151 0.02 -1.57 -15.93
C HIS A 151 -0.45 -0.62 -17.01
N SER A 152 0.43 -0.30 -17.98
CA SER A 152 0.08 0.52 -19.15
C SER A 152 -0.38 1.97 -18.84
N THR A 153 -0.26 2.42 -17.59
CA THR A 153 -0.56 3.79 -17.14
C THR A 153 0.73 4.61 -17.11
N ASN A 154 0.69 5.87 -17.57
CA ASN A 154 1.84 6.77 -17.53
C ASN A 154 1.75 7.77 -16.35
N TYR A 155 2.88 8.30 -15.91
CA TYR A 155 2.95 9.37 -14.90
C TYR A 155 2.29 9.03 -13.55
N VAL A 156 2.29 7.75 -13.16
CA VAL A 156 1.83 7.35 -11.83
C VAL A 156 2.89 7.70 -10.80
N LEU A 157 2.52 8.50 -9.80
CA LEU A 157 3.40 8.79 -8.66
C LEU A 157 3.24 7.71 -7.59
N VAL A 158 4.29 6.95 -7.30
CA VAL A 158 4.35 6.02 -6.18
C VAL A 158 5.41 6.53 -5.19
N LYS A 159 5.01 7.00 -4.00
CA LYS A 159 5.94 7.64 -3.04
C LYS A 159 5.66 7.28 -1.59
N GLY A 160 6.71 6.96 -0.82
CA GLY A 160 6.62 6.84 0.64
C GLY A 160 5.74 5.69 1.12
N ASN A 161 5.52 4.67 0.30
CA ASN A 161 4.72 3.51 0.70
C ASN A 161 5.59 2.50 1.45
N VAL A 162 5.03 1.85 2.46
CA VAL A 162 5.68 0.76 3.21
C VAL A 162 4.95 -0.54 2.89
N ALA A 163 5.68 -1.57 2.49
CA ALA A 163 5.12 -2.91 2.33
C ALA A 163 5.84 -3.91 3.23
N PHE A 164 5.08 -4.77 3.91
CA PHE A 164 5.63 -5.79 4.80
C PHE A 164 4.83 -7.09 4.66
N ASP A 165 5.46 -8.19 5.08
CA ASP A 165 4.89 -9.55 5.04
C ASP A 165 4.22 -9.89 3.69
N ILE A 166 4.94 -9.57 2.60
CA ILE A 166 4.45 -9.77 1.24
C ILE A 166 4.93 -11.10 0.66
N ILE A 167 4.01 -11.90 0.12
CA ILE A 167 4.34 -13.02 -0.75
C ILE A 167 4.33 -12.51 -2.20
N GLY A 168 5.46 -11.90 -2.63
CA GLY A 168 5.66 -11.39 -3.99
C GLY A 168 6.53 -10.14 -4.06
N HIS A 169 6.11 -9.13 -4.83
CA HIS A 169 6.88 -7.89 -5.05
C HIS A 169 6.17 -6.68 -4.44
N MET A 170 6.93 -5.80 -3.80
CA MET A 170 6.40 -4.53 -3.29
C MET A 170 5.84 -3.65 -4.42
N LEU A 171 6.54 -3.57 -5.54
CA LEU A 171 6.14 -2.79 -6.70
C LEU A 171 6.39 -3.58 -7.99
N LEU A 172 5.43 -3.57 -8.91
CA LEU A 172 5.68 -3.99 -10.30
C LEU A 172 5.08 -3.01 -11.30
N SER A 173 5.88 -2.60 -12.27
CA SER A 173 5.44 -1.77 -13.40
C SER A 173 5.70 -2.47 -14.74
N TRP A 174 4.72 -2.42 -15.65
CA TRP A 174 4.91 -2.80 -17.05
C TRP A 174 4.70 -1.56 -17.94
N HIS A 175 5.80 -1.13 -18.58
CA HIS A 175 5.98 0.16 -19.28
C HIS A 175 6.00 1.40 -18.33
N VAL A 176 6.77 2.41 -18.73
CA VAL A 176 7.49 3.45 -17.94
C VAL A 176 6.78 3.99 -16.67
N VAL A 177 7.51 3.95 -15.54
CA VAL A 177 7.22 4.70 -14.31
C VAL A 177 8.33 5.72 -14.07
N ALA A 178 7.97 6.99 -13.88
CA ALA A 178 8.88 8.00 -13.34
C ALA A 178 8.96 7.81 -11.83
N MET A 179 10.08 7.25 -11.35
CA MET A 179 10.38 7.11 -9.92
C MET A 179 11.11 8.37 -9.46
N SER A 180 10.64 9.01 -8.39
CA SER A 180 11.42 9.98 -7.63
C SER A 180 11.67 9.41 -6.23
N CYS A 181 12.95 9.19 -5.91
CA CYS A 181 13.43 8.86 -4.57
C CYS A 181 13.09 9.96 -3.57
#